data_AF-A0A6S7HWX0-F1
#
_entry.id   AF-A0A6S7HWX0-F1
#
_cell.length_a   1.000
_cell.length_b   1.000
_cell.length_c   1.000
_cell.angle_alpha   90.00
_cell.angle_beta   90.00
_cell.angle_gamma   90.00
#
_symmetry.space_group_name_H-M   'P 1'
#
loop_
_entity.id
_entity.type
_entity.pdbx_description
1 polymer ?
#
loop_
_entity_poly.entity_id
_entity_poly.type
_entity_poly.pdbx_seq_one_letter_code
_entity_poly.pdbx_strand_id
1 'polypeptide(L)'
;MGKVQNFMIVMALLNALSNAQSNDKCTKDVLILLDTSYSIGQSNFDNKIKPFLKQLGHSPELNVSPQGTHLAILAFSSVSQTKIRLPFHQGYGTQYLNAIDGFDWDTVSGDRTRTDVAFQKAGEIFNDRSPLNHRSEYDDVIILLTDGEPFGVRNVMQKTIAQAKILKRRGVPIIGLGVGSVNMATLRKISSPGEAVLATFDNIHTKLETLVRGSCQPAPALTCKCPAEEHGDQFILESDSSSREVSWDSRPQPSCSDSNAKVSLTSVIPNVQSGDLFDIGRHTIEYTYRAVSGTTATEVKCNIRFEVKVRGANLCSGKAYSIGRDVCCCGKIHEKRENYECCGTDYFSNSTKQCCAGSTLRDIDQPCFGPLCKCPAVNLGTRYMKEGDLTTSVTWAVPRPTCGGRLRTKTPDERPGQMFKPGEYRIDYLYQTTNQMDVTCTVRFEVKECSCPLPVLKTFRVTPGETTTAVTWTAPLSTCSEAIRNTVLPQATSGQLFAIGQHTVVYAYNINNQFDQRCAVMFEVRGALCRDKGYNSANEVCCCGTVHNIIQGYGCCGQDYYSLTTHQCCANLVVRDKAMSCPRQ
;
A
#
# COMPACT_ATOMS: atom_id res chain seq x y z
N MET A 1 -42.89 -12.23 -15.68
CA MET A 1 -42.28 -13.52 -15.26
C MET A 1 -40.75 -13.56 -15.25
N GLY A 2 -40.00 -12.60 -15.82
CA GLY A 2 -38.52 -12.65 -15.85
C GLY A 2 -37.75 -12.01 -14.68
N LYS A 3 -38.41 -11.33 -13.73
CA LYS A 3 -37.73 -10.60 -12.64
C LYS A 3 -37.46 -11.41 -11.36
N VAL A 4 -38.09 -12.57 -11.21
CA VAL A 4 -37.99 -13.35 -9.95
C VAL A 4 -36.78 -14.30 -9.98
N GLN A 5 -36.29 -14.69 -11.17
CA GLN A 5 -35.21 -15.66 -11.31
C GLN A 5 -33.80 -15.04 -11.17
N ASN A 6 -33.64 -13.74 -11.43
CA ASN A 6 -32.37 -13.00 -11.22
C ASN A 6 -32.14 -12.55 -9.77
N PHE A 7 -33.21 -12.48 -8.96
CA PHE A 7 -33.14 -12.03 -7.57
C PHE A 7 -32.45 -13.06 -6.65
N MET A 8 -32.53 -14.35 -7.01
CA MET A 8 -31.88 -15.45 -6.28
C MET A 8 -30.38 -15.55 -6.56
N ILE A 9 -29.91 -15.09 -7.73
CA ILE A 9 -28.49 -15.17 -8.13
C ILE A 9 -27.68 -13.99 -7.55
N VAL A 10 -28.29 -12.80 -7.44
CA VAL A 10 -27.68 -11.59 -6.87
C VAL A 10 -27.54 -11.67 -5.34
N MET A 11 -28.50 -12.33 -4.65
CA MET A 11 -28.43 -12.63 -3.21
C MET A 11 -27.29 -13.60 -2.85
N ALA A 12 -26.87 -14.48 -3.77
CA ALA A 12 -25.77 -15.42 -3.52
C ALA A 12 -24.38 -14.76 -3.65
N LEU A 13 -24.26 -13.69 -4.44
CA LEU A 13 -23.00 -12.97 -4.68
C LEU A 13 -22.74 -11.84 -3.66
N LEU A 14 -23.80 -11.25 -3.08
CA LEU A 14 -23.71 -10.18 -2.07
C LEU A 14 -23.22 -10.65 -0.68
N ASN A 15 -23.28 -11.95 -0.39
CA ASN A 15 -22.73 -12.51 0.84
C ASN A 15 -21.19 -12.63 0.84
N ALA A 16 -20.52 -12.44 -0.30
CA ALA A 16 -19.12 -12.83 -0.47
C ALA A 16 -18.08 -11.70 -0.28
N LEU A 17 -18.47 -10.43 -0.14
CA LEU A 17 -17.51 -9.32 -0.27
C LEU A 17 -17.48 -8.30 0.89
N SER A 18 -18.24 -8.52 1.97
CA SER A 18 -18.17 -7.68 3.17
C SER A 18 -17.33 -8.33 4.27
N ASN A 19 -16.02 -8.09 4.28
CA ASN A 19 -15.19 -8.04 5.50
C ASN A 19 -13.79 -7.51 5.15
N ALA A 20 -13.47 -6.27 5.54
CA ALA A 20 -12.15 -5.87 6.09
C ALA A 20 -12.03 -4.34 6.38
N GLN A 21 -11.82 -4.03 7.67
CA GLN A 21 -10.83 -3.06 8.21
C GLN A 21 -11.28 -1.61 8.52
N SER A 22 -12.17 -1.22 9.46
CA SER A 22 -12.37 -1.45 10.92
C SER A 22 -11.44 -0.75 11.92
N ASN A 23 -12.06 -0.17 12.95
CA ASN A 23 -11.49 -0.03 14.30
C ASN A 23 -11.77 -1.34 15.05
N ASP A 24 -11.41 -2.49 14.45
CA ASP A 24 -11.77 -3.82 14.97
C ASP A 24 -10.90 -4.15 16.18
N LYS A 25 -11.56 -4.69 17.19
CA LYS A 25 -10.87 -5.55 18.13
C LYS A 25 -10.23 -6.70 17.34
N CYS A 26 -8.99 -7.05 17.64
CA CYS A 26 -8.26 -8.10 16.95
C CYS A 26 -9.12 -9.37 16.83
N THR A 27 -9.36 -9.80 15.58
CA THR A 27 -10.20 -10.95 15.27
C THR A 27 -9.46 -11.76 14.22
N LYS A 28 -8.70 -12.75 14.69
CA LYS A 28 -7.80 -13.59 13.90
C LYS A 28 -7.92 -15.05 14.33
N ASP A 29 -7.42 -15.95 13.51
CA ASP A 29 -7.14 -17.34 13.90
C ASP A 29 -5.63 -17.47 14.17
N VAL A 30 -5.24 -17.51 15.44
CA VAL A 30 -3.84 -17.57 15.84
C VAL A 30 -3.46 -18.99 16.23
N LEU A 31 -2.65 -19.64 15.40
CA LEU A 31 -2.07 -20.94 15.69
C LEU A 31 -0.72 -20.79 16.40
N ILE A 32 -0.66 -21.27 17.64
CA ILE A 32 0.56 -21.33 18.43
C ILE A 32 1.23 -22.67 18.14
N LEU A 33 2.36 -22.63 17.44
CA LEU A 33 3.28 -23.76 17.31
C LEU A 33 4.17 -23.76 18.53
N LEU A 34 3.88 -24.66 19.47
CA LEU A 34 4.54 -24.72 20.77
C LEU A 34 5.57 -25.85 20.77
N ASP A 35 6.85 -25.49 20.79
CA ASP A 35 7.92 -26.46 21.02
C ASP A 35 7.75 -27.07 22.42
N THR A 36 7.79 -28.38 22.49
CA THR A 36 7.74 -29.18 23.71
C THR A 36 8.91 -30.16 23.78
N SER A 37 10.00 -29.89 23.08
CA SER A 37 11.20 -30.72 23.12
C SER A 37 11.84 -30.77 24.52
N TYR A 38 12.56 -31.85 24.82
CA TYR A 38 13.17 -32.07 26.13
C TYR A 38 14.15 -30.98 26.56
N SER A 39 14.73 -30.21 25.63
CA SER A 39 15.65 -29.10 25.94
C SER A 39 14.98 -27.96 26.69
N ILE A 40 13.66 -27.80 26.54
CA ILE A 40 12.88 -26.82 27.31
C ILE A 40 12.84 -27.24 28.78
N GLY A 41 12.54 -28.53 29.04
CA GLY A 41 12.38 -29.09 30.38
C GLY A 41 11.04 -28.76 31.04
N GLN A 42 10.52 -29.70 31.83
CA GLN A 42 9.21 -29.60 32.49
C GLN A 42 9.09 -28.35 33.38
N SER A 43 10.13 -28.02 34.14
CA SER A 43 10.10 -26.85 35.04
C SER A 43 9.90 -25.53 34.28
N ASN A 44 10.58 -25.33 33.15
CA ASN A 44 10.38 -24.13 32.34
C ASN A 44 9.01 -24.13 31.66
N PHE A 45 8.55 -25.30 31.21
CA PHE A 45 7.22 -25.45 30.63
C PHE A 45 6.12 -25.05 31.62
N ASP A 46 6.15 -25.60 32.83
CA ASP A 46 5.13 -25.37 33.85
C ASP A 46 5.22 -23.97 34.47
N ASN A 47 6.43 -23.48 34.75
CA ASN A 47 6.62 -22.24 35.51
C ASN A 47 6.77 -20.98 34.66
N LYS A 48 7.01 -21.11 33.34
CA LYS A 48 7.31 -19.97 32.46
C LYS A 48 6.42 -19.95 31.23
N ILE A 49 6.35 -21.06 30.48
CA ILE A 49 5.56 -21.13 29.24
C ILE A 49 4.05 -21.14 29.54
N LYS A 50 3.55 -22.03 30.41
CA LYS A 50 2.11 -22.07 30.75
C LYS A 50 1.60 -20.71 31.24
N PRO A 51 2.24 -20.02 32.21
CA PRO A 51 1.84 -18.68 32.62
C PRO A 51 1.85 -17.67 31.48
N PHE A 52 2.87 -17.70 30.61
CA PHE A 52 2.94 -16.83 29.45
C PHE A 52 1.76 -17.03 28.48
N LEU A 53 1.43 -18.29 28.16
CA LEU A 53 0.27 -18.60 27.30
C LEU A 53 -1.04 -18.12 27.93
N LYS A 54 -1.20 -18.23 29.25
CA LYS A 54 -2.38 -17.67 29.94
C LYS A 54 -2.44 -16.15 29.83
N GLN A 55 -1.30 -15.45 30.00
CA GLN A 55 -1.22 -14.00 29.81
C GLN A 55 -1.56 -13.60 28.37
N LEU A 56 -1.08 -14.36 27.38
CA LEU A 56 -1.41 -14.16 25.96
C LEU A 56 -2.91 -14.26 25.71
N GLY A 57 -3.56 -15.30 26.22
CA GLY A 57 -5.02 -15.48 26.07
C GLY A 57 -5.86 -14.44 26.82
N HIS A 58 -5.29 -13.76 27.82
CA HIS A 58 -5.96 -12.69 28.55
C HIS A 58 -5.67 -11.28 28.03
N SER A 59 -4.81 -11.12 27.02
CA SER A 59 -4.52 -9.80 26.44
C SER A 59 -5.82 -9.18 25.88
N PRO A 60 -6.23 -8.00 26.37
CA PRO A 60 -7.40 -7.30 25.86
C PRO A 60 -7.29 -6.94 24.38
N GLU A 61 -6.08 -6.63 23.91
CA GLU A 61 -5.79 -6.20 22.55
C GLU A 61 -5.88 -7.36 21.56
N LEU A 62 -5.51 -8.58 21.99
CA LEU A 62 -5.69 -9.81 21.21
C LEU A 62 -7.18 -10.21 21.11
N ASN A 63 -8.01 -9.77 22.06
CA ASN A 63 -9.46 -9.94 22.05
C ASN A 63 -9.91 -11.42 21.89
N VAL A 64 -9.31 -12.31 22.69
CA VAL A 64 -9.64 -13.73 22.67
C VAL A 64 -11.03 -13.95 23.25
N SER A 65 -11.99 -14.33 22.39
CA SER A 65 -13.39 -14.49 22.76
C SER A 65 -14.14 -15.29 21.67
N PRO A 66 -15.36 -15.79 21.94
CA PRO A 66 -16.12 -16.54 20.95
C PRO A 66 -16.37 -15.75 19.65
N GLN A 67 -16.51 -14.42 19.73
CA GLN A 67 -16.71 -13.52 18.59
C GLN A 67 -15.43 -12.76 18.17
N GLY A 68 -14.28 -13.07 18.77
CA GLY A 68 -13.01 -12.38 18.57
C GLY A 68 -11.93 -13.31 18.06
N THR A 69 -10.70 -13.14 18.52
CA THR A 69 -9.60 -14.05 18.16
C THR A 69 -9.83 -15.44 18.77
N HIS A 70 -9.59 -16.49 17.99
CA HIS A 70 -9.55 -17.87 18.48
C HIS A 70 -8.10 -18.34 18.48
N LEU A 71 -7.70 -19.03 19.54
CA LEU A 71 -6.36 -19.58 19.68
C LEU A 71 -6.37 -21.09 19.48
N ALA A 72 -5.41 -21.62 18.73
CA ALA A 72 -5.12 -23.04 18.71
C ALA A 72 -3.70 -23.29 19.17
N ILE A 73 -3.44 -24.45 19.77
CA ILE A 73 -2.10 -24.87 20.18
C ILE A 73 -1.78 -26.20 19.53
N LEU A 74 -0.78 -26.20 18.66
CA LEU A 74 -0.11 -27.38 18.15
C LEU A 74 1.21 -27.55 18.92
N ALA A 75 1.23 -28.49 19.86
CA ALA A 75 2.47 -28.87 20.52
C ALA A 75 3.31 -29.72 19.56
N PHE A 76 4.62 -29.51 19.52
CA PHE A 76 5.52 -30.26 18.67
C PHE A 76 6.86 -30.58 19.33
N SER A 77 7.33 -31.80 19.07
CA SER A 77 8.70 -32.23 19.37
C SER A 77 9.13 -33.23 18.29
N SER A 78 8.84 -34.52 18.46
CA SER A 78 8.97 -35.55 17.42
C SER A 78 7.71 -35.62 16.54
N VAL A 79 7.75 -36.42 15.46
CA VAL A 79 6.59 -36.60 14.56
C VAL A 79 5.38 -37.15 15.33
N SER A 80 5.61 -38.14 16.19
CA SER A 80 4.56 -38.81 16.97
C SER A 80 3.97 -37.90 18.06
N GLN A 81 4.73 -36.90 18.51
CA GLN A 81 4.29 -35.93 19.52
C GLN A 81 3.82 -34.60 18.96
N THR A 82 3.88 -34.42 17.64
CA THR A 82 3.30 -33.23 17.00
C THR A 82 1.78 -33.37 16.94
N LYS A 83 1.04 -32.73 17.86
CA LYS A 83 -0.42 -32.90 18.01
C LYS A 83 -1.12 -31.58 18.34
N ILE A 84 -2.35 -31.45 17.88
CA ILE A 84 -3.24 -30.36 18.32
C ILE A 84 -3.64 -30.68 19.75
N ARG A 85 -3.25 -29.81 20.68
CA ARG A 85 -3.58 -29.91 22.09
C ARG A 85 -4.74 -29.00 22.48
N LEU A 86 -4.94 -27.94 21.71
CA LEU A 86 -6.10 -27.08 21.80
C LEU A 86 -6.58 -26.72 20.40
N PRO A 87 -7.76 -27.17 19.96
CA PRO A 87 -8.34 -26.74 18.69
C PRO A 87 -8.99 -25.36 18.79
N PHE A 88 -9.12 -24.63 17.67
CA PHE A 88 -9.65 -23.25 17.63
C PHE A 88 -11.02 -23.07 18.31
N HIS A 89 -11.95 -24.02 18.14
CA HIS A 89 -13.30 -23.94 18.72
C HIS A 89 -13.34 -24.03 20.26
N GLN A 90 -12.21 -24.36 20.90
CA GLN A 90 -12.03 -24.36 22.36
C GLN A 90 -11.03 -23.27 22.80
N GLY A 91 -10.55 -22.47 21.84
CA GLY A 91 -9.46 -21.52 21.93
C GLY A 91 -9.75 -20.21 22.65
N TYR A 92 -10.80 -20.16 23.46
CA TYR A 92 -11.26 -18.96 24.13
C TYR A 92 -11.95 -19.27 25.46
N GLY A 93 -12.13 -18.23 26.29
CA GLY A 93 -12.81 -18.33 27.58
C GLY A 93 -12.12 -19.28 28.56
N THR A 94 -12.91 -19.93 29.43
CA THR A 94 -12.38 -20.83 30.47
C THR A 94 -11.77 -22.12 29.89
N GLN A 95 -12.22 -22.56 28.71
CA GLN A 95 -11.71 -23.77 28.05
C GLN A 95 -10.23 -23.62 27.66
N TYR A 96 -9.85 -22.44 27.15
CA TYR A 96 -8.46 -22.12 26.86
C TYR A 96 -7.55 -22.26 28.09
N LEU A 97 -7.97 -21.69 29.22
CA LEU A 97 -7.21 -21.74 30.47
C LEU A 97 -7.09 -23.16 31.01
N ASN A 98 -8.22 -23.88 31.03
CA ASN A 98 -8.26 -25.28 31.49
C ASN A 98 -7.39 -26.20 30.62
N ALA A 99 -7.35 -25.96 29.30
CA ALA A 99 -6.51 -26.71 28.40
C ALA A 99 -5.02 -26.49 28.70
N ILE A 100 -4.60 -25.24 28.94
CA ILE A 100 -3.21 -24.94 29.33
C ILE A 100 -2.85 -25.60 30.66
N ASP A 101 -3.76 -25.56 31.64
CA ASP A 101 -3.57 -26.23 32.92
C ASP A 101 -3.43 -27.75 32.77
N GLY A 102 -4.24 -28.35 31.90
CA GLY A 102 -4.25 -29.79 31.61
C GLY A 102 -3.15 -30.28 30.66
N PHE A 103 -2.20 -29.43 30.24
CA PHE A 103 -1.06 -29.90 29.45
C PHE A 103 -0.11 -30.74 30.31
N ASP A 104 -0.27 -32.05 30.19
CA ASP A 104 0.65 -33.03 30.78
C ASP A 104 1.94 -33.11 29.93
N TRP A 105 3.06 -32.72 30.55
CA TRP A 105 4.39 -32.71 29.95
C TRP A 105 4.77 -34.06 29.35
N ASP A 106 4.44 -35.17 30.02
CA ASP A 106 4.84 -36.51 29.59
C ASP A 106 4.13 -36.94 28.29
N THR A 107 2.99 -36.31 27.98
CA THR A 107 2.17 -36.62 26.80
C THR A 107 2.51 -35.80 25.56
N VAL A 108 3.24 -34.70 25.73
CA VAL A 108 3.57 -33.75 24.65
C VAL A 108 5.07 -33.63 24.39
N SER A 109 5.90 -34.03 25.35
CA SER A 109 7.35 -33.84 25.24
C SER A 109 8.05 -34.92 24.40
N GLY A 110 9.24 -34.60 23.89
CA GLY A 110 10.01 -35.51 23.05
C GLY A 110 11.44 -35.06 22.75
N ASP A 111 12.23 -35.94 22.14
CA ASP A 111 13.68 -35.82 21.92
C ASP A 111 14.10 -35.00 20.68
N ARG A 112 13.14 -34.39 19.98
CA ARG A 112 13.36 -33.75 18.67
C ARG A 112 12.67 -32.39 18.62
N THR A 113 13.07 -31.58 17.64
CA THR A 113 12.48 -30.28 17.35
C THR A 113 12.04 -30.28 15.88
N ARG A 114 10.99 -31.06 15.56
CA ARG A 114 10.46 -31.24 14.20
C ARG A 114 9.57 -30.08 13.77
N THR A 115 10.14 -28.88 13.77
CA THR A 115 9.48 -27.64 13.31
C THR A 115 8.99 -27.75 11.87
N ASP A 116 9.66 -28.55 11.03
CA ASP A 116 9.21 -28.87 9.67
C ASP A 116 7.84 -29.56 9.64
N VAL A 117 7.60 -30.49 10.57
CA VAL A 117 6.32 -31.18 10.72
C VAL A 117 5.27 -30.26 11.33
N ALA A 118 5.66 -29.40 12.28
CA ALA A 118 4.76 -28.40 12.85
C ALA A 118 4.24 -27.44 11.76
N PHE A 119 5.12 -26.91 10.90
CA PHE A 119 4.69 -26.08 9.77
C PHE A 119 3.95 -26.85 8.69
N GLN A 120 4.30 -28.12 8.43
CA GLN A 120 3.51 -28.96 7.54
C GLN A 120 2.06 -29.08 8.05
N LYS A 121 1.87 -29.42 9.34
CA LYS A 121 0.54 -29.50 9.96
C LYS A 121 -0.15 -28.15 10.02
N ALA A 122 0.57 -27.06 10.26
CA ALA A 122 0.00 -25.71 10.16
C ALA A 122 -0.58 -25.46 8.75
N GLY A 123 0.13 -25.90 7.70
CA GLY A 123 -0.36 -25.83 6.32
C GLY A 123 -1.55 -26.75 6.02
N GLU A 124 -1.73 -27.83 6.80
CA GLU A 124 -2.92 -28.69 6.76
C GLU A 124 -4.10 -28.08 7.56
N ILE A 125 -3.83 -27.38 8.67
CA ILE A 125 -4.83 -26.67 9.48
C ILE A 125 -5.37 -25.45 8.74
N PHE A 126 -4.49 -24.61 8.21
CA PHE A 126 -4.84 -23.43 7.40
C PHE A 126 -5.06 -23.76 5.92
N ASN A 127 -5.41 -25.01 5.63
CA ASN A 127 -5.94 -25.35 4.32
C ASN A 127 -7.42 -24.98 4.32
N ASP A 128 -7.89 -24.28 3.30
CA ASP A 128 -9.30 -23.87 3.16
C ASP A 128 -10.30 -25.04 3.23
N ARG A 129 -9.85 -26.28 3.01
CA ARG A 129 -10.67 -27.51 3.11
C ARG A 129 -10.57 -28.21 4.47
N SER A 130 -9.82 -27.66 5.41
CA SER A 130 -9.55 -28.29 6.70
C SER A 130 -10.73 -28.07 7.65
N PRO A 131 -11.27 -29.12 8.28
CA PRO A 131 -12.24 -28.97 9.36
C PRO A 131 -11.57 -28.56 10.69
N LEU A 132 -10.32 -28.11 10.65
CA LEU A 132 -9.55 -27.73 11.83
C LEU A 132 -9.52 -26.21 12.01
N ASN A 133 -9.72 -25.44 10.94
CA ASN A 133 -9.92 -24.00 10.95
C ASN A 133 -11.19 -23.66 10.15
N HIS A 134 -12.23 -23.16 10.83
CA HIS A 134 -13.57 -23.02 10.24
C HIS A 134 -13.95 -21.59 9.84
N ARG A 135 -13.10 -20.59 10.10
CA ARG A 135 -13.44 -19.16 9.91
C ARG A 135 -12.62 -18.53 8.80
N SER A 136 -12.83 -18.99 7.57
CA SER A 136 -12.12 -18.52 6.37
C SER A 136 -12.23 -17.02 6.09
N GLU A 137 -13.17 -16.32 6.74
CA GLU A 137 -13.38 -14.87 6.65
C GLU A 137 -12.44 -14.03 7.52
N TYR A 138 -11.64 -14.65 8.40
CA TYR A 138 -10.65 -13.99 9.24
C TYR A 138 -9.24 -14.39 8.84
N ASP A 139 -8.27 -13.48 8.98
CA ASP A 139 -6.89 -13.80 8.64
C ASP A 139 -6.24 -14.73 9.69
N ASP A 140 -5.41 -15.64 9.19
CA ASP A 140 -4.63 -16.57 9.98
C ASP A 140 -3.26 -15.99 10.40
N VAL A 141 -2.79 -16.34 11.59
CA VAL A 141 -1.47 -15.95 12.09
C VAL A 141 -0.80 -17.14 12.77
N ILE A 142 0.51 -17.29 12.62
CA ILE A 142 1.31 -18.26 13.37
C ILE A 142 2.16 -17.54 14.41
N ILE A 143 2.10 -18.03 15.65
CA ILE A 143 3.12 -17.74 16.66
C ILE A 143 3.95 -19.02 16.84
N LEU A 144 5.24 -18.96 16.52
CA LEU A 144 6.20 -20.03 16.81
C LEU A 144 6.90 -19.74 18.13
N LEU A 145 6.75 -20.62 19.11
CA LEU A 145 7.53 -20.63 20.35
C LEU A 145 8.54 -21.78 20.28
N THR A 146 9.84 -21.50 20.34
CA THR A 146 10.88 -22.54 20.31
C THR A 146 12.12 -22.13 21.08
N ASP A 147 12.84 -23.09 21.68
CA ASP A 147 14.08 -22.85 22.41
C ASP A 147 15.35 -23.14 21.59
N GLY A 148 15.20 -23.61 20.35
CA GLY A 148 16.33 -24.04 19.55
C GLY A 148 16.10 -24.09 18.04
N GLU A 149 17.10 -24.59 17.33
CA GLU A 149 16.98 -24.82 15.89
C GLU A 149 16.20 -26.12 15.59
N PRO A 150 15.50 -26.19 14.45
CA PRO A 150 14.90 -27.44 13.99
C PRO A 150 15.92 -28.58 13.97
N PHE A 151 15.59 -29.69 14.61
CA PHE A 151 16.51 -30.80 14.84
C PHE A 151 15.82 -32.16 14.65
N GLY A 152 16.62 -33.16 14.25
CA GLY A 152 16.21 -34.57 14.33
C GLY A 152 16.19 -35.34 13.02
N VAL A 153 16.24 -34.70 11.85
CA VAL A 153 16.38 -35.40 10.55
C VAL A 153 17.27 -34.61 9.60
N ARG A 154 17.83 -35.27 8.58
CA ARG A 154 18.61 -34.57 7.54
C ARG A 154 17.77 -33.49 6.86
N ASN A 155 18.40 -32.34 6.60
CA ASN A 155 17.80 -31.18 5.93
C ASN A 155 16.55 -30.62 6.62
N VAL A 156 16.33 -30.92 7.92
CA VAL A 156 15.16 -30.42 8.68
C VAL A 156 15.06 -28.89 8.64
N MET A 157 16.19 -28.20 8.72
CA MET A 157 16.25 -26.74 8.60
C MET A 157 15.72 -26.25 7.24
N GLN A 158 16.19 -26.85 6.14
CA GLN A 158 15.78 -26.49 4.79
C GLN A 158 14.29 -26.77 4.58
N LYS A 159 13.78 -27.91 5.08
CA LYS A 159 12.35 -28.25 5.05
C LYS A 159 11.52 -27.26 5.86
N THR A 160 11.98 -26.88 7.05
CA THR A 160 11.34 -25.88 7.90
C THR A 160 11.22 -24.54 7.17
N ILE A 161 12.32 -24.04 6.61
CA ILE A 161 12.34 -22.79 5.83
C ILE A 161 11.42 -22.89 4.61
N ALA A 162 11.42 -24.02 3.90
CA ALA A 162 10.55 -24.22 2.74
C ALA A 162 9.05 -24.17 3.11
N GLN A 163 8.64 -24.84 4.20
CA GLN A 163 7.25 -24.83 4.68
C GLN A 163 6.83 -23.46 5.20
N ALA A 164 7.67 -22.81 6.02
CA ALA A 164 7.42 -21.44 6.47
C ALA A 164 7.29 -20.46 5.28
N LYS A 165 8.09 -20.64 4.22
CA LYS A 165 7.98 -19.85 2.99
C LYS A 165 6.69 -20.13 2.21
N ILE A 166 6.13 -21.34 2.29
CA ILE A 166 4.83 -21.65 1.68
C ILE A 166 3.72 -20.90 2.43
N LEU A 167 3.69 -20.98 3.76
CA LEU A 167 2.69 -20.30 4.60
C LEU A 167 2.74 -18.78 4.44
N LYS A 168 3.93 -18.17 4.50
CA LYS A 168 4.10 -16.72 4.26
C LYS A 168 3.61 -16.28 2.88
N ARG A 169 3.81 -17.10 1.85
CA ARG A 169 3.31 -16.81 0.49
C ARG A 169 1.79 -16.92 0.35
N ARG A 170 1.13 -17.65 1.26
CA ARG A 170 -0.33 -17.73 1.35
C ARG A 170 -0.94 -16.59 2.18
N GLY A 171 -0.14 -15.62 2.62
CA GLY A 171 -0.62 -14.49 3.43
C GLY A 171 -0.67 -14.78 4.93
N VAL A 172 -0.14 -15.92 5.41
CA VAL A 172 -0.09 -16.26 6.84
C VAL A 172 1.20 -15.70 7.47
N PRO A 173 1.16 -14.58 8.24
CA PRO A 173 2.31 -14.10 8.98
C PRO A 173 2.78 -15.11 10.03
N ILE A 174 4.09 -15.10 10.28
CA ILE A 174 4.76 -15.98 11.24
C ILE A 174 5.56 -15.09 12.20
N ILE A 175 5.14 -15.05 13.46
CA ILE A 175 5.83 -14.35 14.54
C ILE A 175 6.64 -15.40 15.30
N GLY A 176 7.96 -15.32 15.20
CA GLY A 176 8.85 -16.30 15.83
C GLY A 176 9.42 -15.76 17.13
N LEU A 177 9.09 -16.39 18.24
CA LEU A 177 9.66 -16.14 19.56
C LEU A 177 10.64 -17.26 19.91
N GLY A 178 11.93 -16.94 19.82
CA GLY A 178 13.01 -17.79 20.29
C GLY A 178 13.28 -17.57 21.78
N VAL A 179 13.28 -18.63 22.57
CA VAL A 179 13.44 -18.57 24.04
C VAL A 179 14.73 -19.25 24.48
N GLY A 180 15.62 -18.53 25.15
CA GLY A 180 16.94 -19.06 25.53
C GLY A 180 17.95 -18.91 24.40
N SER A 181 18.73 -19.96 24.12
CA SER A 181 19.88 -19.92 23.22
C SER A 181 19.49 -20.24 21.76
N VAL A 182 18.70 -19.35 21.15
CA VAL A 182 18.22 -19.50 19.76
C VAL A 182 19.11 -18.75 18.77
N ASN A 183 19.42 -19.39 17.64
CA ASN A 183 20.10 -18.72 16.53
C ASN A 183 19.18 -17.72 15.83
N MET A 184 19.44 -16.43 16.02
CA MET A 184 18.62 -15.36 15.46
C MET A 184 18.59 -15.35 13.92
N ALA A 185 19.69 -15.72 13.26
CA ALA A 185 19.73 -15.76 11.80
C ALA A 185 18.81 -16.86 11.24
N THR A 186 18.70 -17.98 11.97
CA THR A 186 17.75 -19.05 11.66
C THR A 186 16.31 -18.59 11.90
N LEU A 187 16.03 -18.02 13.08
CA LEU A 187 14.70 -17.55 13.44
C LEU A 187 14.18 -16.52 12.42
N ARG A 188 15.01 -15.57 11.99
CA ARG A 188 14.69 -14.58 10.94
C ARG A 188 14.34 -15.20 9.59
N LYS A 189 14.95 -16.33 9.21
CA LYS A 189 14.62 -17.03 7.94
C LYS A 189 13.23 -17.68 8.01
N ILE A 190 12.84 -18.13 9.20
CA ILE A 190 11.57 -18.81 9.45
C ILE A 190 10.44 -17.78 9.60
N SER A 191 10.62 -16.77 10.46
CA SER A 191 9.64 -15.71 10.74
C SER A 191 9.35 -14.81 9.54
N SER A 192 8.26 -14.05 9.66
CA SER A 192 7.99 -12.92 8.77
C SER A 192 8.98 -11.78 9.01
N PRO A 193 9.19 -10.88 8.02
CA PRO A 193 10.15 -9.79 8.15
C PRO A 193 9.87 -8.92 9.36
N GLY A 194 10.89 -8.66 10.18
CA GLY A 194 10.73 -7.89 11.42
C GLY A 194 10.06 -8.64 12.59
N GLU A 195 9.48 -9.82 12.36
CA GLU A 195 8.67 -10.56 13.35
C GLU A 195 9.44 -11.68 14.07
N ALA A 196 10.77 -11.56 14.16
CA ALA A 196 11.61 -12.45 14.95
C ALA A 196 11.96 -11.76 16.28
N VAL A 197 11.66 -12.43 17.38
CA VAL A 197 11.80 -11.92 18.75
C VAL A 197 12.61 -12.93 19.57
N LEU A 198 13.56 -12.44 20.36
CA LEU A 198 14.29 -13.26 21.33
C LEU A 198 13.88 -12.91 22.76
N ALA A 199 13.81 -13.94 23.60
CA ALA A 199 13.58 -13.85 25.03
C ALA A 199 14.43 -14.90 25.76
N THR A 200 14.52 -14.78 27.08
CA THR A 200 14.89 -15.87 27.99
C THR A 200 13.62 -16.41 28.63
N PHE A 201 13.68 -17.60 29.24
CA PHE A 201 12.54 -18.15 29.98
C PHE A 201 12.07 -17.20 31.09
N ASP A 202 12.98 -16.47 31.75
CA ASP A 202 12.63 -15.53 32.82
C ASP A 202 11.96 -14.25 32.32
N ASN A 203 12.32 -13.76 31.13
CA ASN A 203 11.79 -12.50 30.61
C ASN A 203 10.75 -12.67 29.48
N ILE A 204 10.29 -13.90 29.22
CA ILE A 204 9.34 -14.19 28.15
C ILE A 204 8.06 -13.33 28.23
N HIS A 205 7.59 -13.05 29.45
CA HIS A 205 6.44 -12.18 29.73
C HIS A 205 6.59 -10.76 29.15
N THR A 206 7.81 -10.24 29.05
CA THR A 206 8.08 -8.90 28.49
C THR A 206 7.83 -8.81 26.98
N LYS A 207 7.60 -9.94 26.30
CA LYS A 207 7.37 -9.99 24.85
C LYS A 207 5.89 -10.05 24.48
N LEU A 208 5.00 -10.03 25.45
CA LEU A 208 3.55 -10.12 25.26
C LEU A 208 3.05 -9.07 24.27
N GLU A 209 3.31 -7.78 24.52
CA GLU A 209 2.86 -6.68 23.65
C GLU A 209 3.40 -6.82 22.22
N THR A 210 4.65 -7.26 22.06
CA THR A 210 5.26 -7.45 20.73
C THR A 210 4.53 -8.54 19.94
N LEU A 211 4.19 -9.67 20.57
CA LEU A 211 3.47 -10.75 19.90
C LEU A 211 2.03 -10.34 19.55
N VAL A 212 1.36 -9.65 20.47
CA VAL A 212 -0.01 -9.18 20.25
C VAL A 212 -0.05 -8.16 19.11
N ARG A 213 0.88 -7.19 19.09
CA ARG A 213 1.02 -6.24 17.99
C ARG A 213 1.28 -6.96 16.66
N GLY A 214 2.23 -7.89 16.61
CA GLY A 214 2.53 -8.65 15.39
C GLY A 214 1.37 -9.51 14.91
N SER A 215 0.47 -9.92 15.81
CA SER A 215 -0.72 -10.73 15.48
C SER A 215 -1.87 -9.89 14.93
N CYS A 216 -1.98 -8.64 15.37
CA CYS A 216 -3.17 -7.82 15.13
C CYS A 216 -2.96 -6.69 14.13
N GLN A 217 -1.71 -6.26 13.88
CA GLN A 217 -1.41 -5.18 12.94
C GLN A 217 -0.81 -5.69 11.62
N PRO A 218 -1.12 -5.06 10.48
CA PRO A 218 -0.43 -5.36 9.23
C PRO A 218 1.05 -5.01 9.33
N ALA A 219 1.93 -5.84 8.74
CA ALA A 219 3.37 -5.62 8.77
C ALA A 219 3.73 -4.22 8.19
N PRO A 220 4.67 -3.48 8.81
CA PRO A 220 5.04 -2.15 8.33
C PRO A 220 5.68 -2.20 6.92
N ALA A 221 5.34 -1.23 6.08
CA ALA A 221 5.88 -1.11 4.72
C ALA A 221 7.40 -0.82 4.75
N LEU A 222 8.17 -1.45 3.85
CA LEU A 222 9.60 -1.20 3.68
C LEU A 222 9.82 0.18 3.05
N THR A 223 10.50 1.07 3.76
CA THR A 223 10.82 2.43 3.29
C THR A 223 12.33 2.62 3.17
N CYS A 224 12.81 3.17 2.06
CA CYS A 224 14.24 3.45 1.86
C CYS A 224 14.46 4.90 1.41
N LYS A 225 15.58 5.50 1.82
CA LYS A 225 15.98 6.88 1.52
C LYS A 225 17.34 6.90 0.81
N CYS A 226 17.45 7.70 -0.24
CA CYS A 226 18.72 7.97 -0.92
C CYS A 226 19.30 9.31 -0.48
N PRO A 227 20.63 9.39 -0.24
CA PRO A 227 21.33 10.67 -0.21
C PRO A 227 21.33 11.26 -1.63
N ALA A 228 21.05 12.56 -1.76
CA ALA A 228 21.30 13.29 -2.99
C ALA A 228 22.77 13.72 -3.00
N GLU A 229 23.54 13.34 -4.03
CA GLU A 229 24.94 13.74 -4.17
C GLU A 229 25.09 14.79 -5.29
N GLU A 230 25.51 15.99 -4.91
CA GLU A 230 25.89 17.07 -5.83
C GLU A 230 27.40 17.02 -6.02
N HIS A 231 27.85 16.63 -7.22
CA HIS A 231 29.25 16.35 -7.53
C HIS A 231 29.99 17.54 -8.15
N GLY A 232 29.56 18.75 -7.77
CA GLY A 232 30.20 20.03 -8.09
C GLY A 232 30.28 20.39 -9.59
N ASP A 233 30.70 21.62 -9.87
CA ASP A 233 31.03 22.07 -11.21
C ASP A 233 32.38 21.51 -11.65
N GLN A 234 32.44 20.97 -12.86
CA GLN A 234 33.62 20.36 -13.46
C GLN A 234 34.17 21.26 -14.58
N PHE A 235 35.45 21.65 -14.53
CA PHE A 235 36.06 22.59 -15.48
C PHE A 235 37.05 21.95 -16.46
N ILE A 236 36.90 22.26 -17.75
CA ILE A 236 37.87 21.94 -18.82
C ILE A 236 38.95 23.05 -18.84
N LEU A 237 40.23 22.65 -18.85
CA LEU A 237 41.40 23.55 -18.77
C LEU A 237 41.89 24.07 -20.13
N GLU A 238 41.55 23.41 -21.24
CA GLU A 238 42.01 23.75 -22.60
C GLU A 238 40.83 23.88 -23.57
N SER A 239 40.86 24.91 -24.42
CA SER A 239 39.77 25.28 -25.35
C SER A 239 39.47 24.25 -26.44
N ASP A 240 40.24 23.17 -26.48
CA ASP A 240 40.27 22.24 -27.61
C ASP A 240 39.55 20.92 -27.26
N SER A 241 39.12 20.74 -25.99
CA SER A 241 38.32 19.57 -25.56
C SER A 241 36.85 19.92 -25.39
N SER A 242 35.96 19.17 -26.06
CA SER A 242 34.49 19.31 -25.97
C SER A 242 33.86 18.48 -24.84
N SER A 243 34.65 17.63 -24.18
CA SER A 243 34.21 16.71 -23.13
C SER A 243 35.22 16.64 -21.99
N ARG A 244 34.78 16.25 -20.80
CA ARG A 244 35.63 16.02 -19.63
C ARG A 244 35.34 14.68 -18.99
N GLU A 245 36.39 14.00 -18.55
CA GLU A 245 36.25 12.84 -17.68
C GLU A 245 35.71 13.29 -16.32
N VAL A 246 34.61 12.68 -15.87
CA VAL A 246 34.03 12.96 -14.56
C VAL A 246 33.97 11.67 -13.76
N SER A 247 34.66 11.68 -12.62
CA SER A 247 34.78 10.52 -11.74
C SER A 247 34.23 10.86 -10.37
N TRP A 248 33.41 9.97 -9.82
CA TRP A 248 32.90 10.00 -8.45
C TRP A 248 33.39 8.79 -7.67
N ASP A 249 33.67 8.99 -6.38
CA ASP A 249 34.35 8.01 -5.53
C ASP A 249 33.48 6.78 -5.22
N SER A 250 32.16 6.96 -5.12
CA SER A 250 31.25 5.85 -4.86
C SER A 250 29.85 6.10 -5.41
N ARG A 251 29.10 5.02 -5.68
CA ARG A 251 27.70 5.10 -6.10
C ARG A 251 26.82 5.36 -4.88
N PRO A 252 25.83 6.27 -4.93
CA PRO A 252 24.96 6.54 -3.80
C PRO A 252 24.21 5.27 -3.41
N GLN A 253 24.32 4.89 -2.13
CA GLN A 253 23.67 3.70 -1.56
C GLN A 253 22.40 4.10 -0.79
N PRO A 254 21.23 3.48 -1.06
CA PRO A 254 20.02 3.74 -0.29
C PRO A 254 20.10 3.14 1.12
N SER A 255 19.57 3.88 2.08
CA SER A 255 19.39 3.44 3.48
C SER A 255 17.93 3.03 3.72
N CYS A 256 17.70 1.80 4.15
CA CYS A 256 16.36 1.26 4.37
C CYS A 256 15.99 1.18 5.85
N SER A 257 14.70 1.22 6.16
CA SER A 257 14.16 1.08 7.52
C SER A 257 14.47 -0.29 8.14
N ASP A 258 14.59 -1.33 7.33
CA ASP A 258 15.15 -2.62 7.73
C ASP A 258 16.62 -2.73 7.29
N SER A 259 17.52 -2.86 8.26
CA SER A 259 18.96 -3.01 8.03
C SER A 259 19.34 -4.34 7.39
N ASN A 260 18.45 -5.34 7.40
CA ASN A 260 18.66 -6.62 6.71
C ASN A 260 18.05 -6.64 5.30
N ALA A 261 17.46 -5.53 4.83
CA ALA A 261 16.91 -5.44 3.49
C ALA A 261 18.01 -5.69 2.46
N LYS A 262 17.75 -6.62 1.55
CA LYS A 262 18.66 -6.89 0.43
C LYS A 262 18.42 -5.85 -0.65
N VAL A 263 19.40 -4.99 -0.85
CA VAL A 263 19.40 -3.97 -1.90
C VAL A 263 20.20 -4.48 -3.10
N SER A 264 19.62 -4.41 -4.29
CA SER A 264 20.29 -4.77 -5.55
C SER A 264 20.06 -3.69 -6.60
N LEU A 265 21.13 -3.25 -7.26
CA LEU A 265 21.04 -2.33 -8.40
C LEU A 265 20.29 -2.99 -9.55
N THR A 266 19.35 -2.27 -10.15
CA THR A 266 18.52 -2.75 -11.26
C THR A 266 18.80 -2.02 -12.58
N SER A 267 19.05 -0.70 -12.53
CA SER A 267 19.38 0.07 -13.73
C SER A 267 20.18 1.33 -13.41
N VAL A 268 20.90 1.83 -14.42
CA VAL A 268 21.60 3.12 -14.42
C VAL A 268 21.22 3.88 -15.69
N ILE A 269 20.77 5.13 -15.55
CA ILE A 269 20.31 5.96 -16.67
C ILE A 269 20.96 7.36 -16.56
N PRO A 270 21.67 7.85 -17.60
CA PRO A 270 22.09 7.13 -18.81
C PRO A 270 23.06 5.98 -18.48
N ASN A 271 23.30 5.07 -19.43
CA ASN A 271 24.23 3.94 -19.24
C ASN A 271 25.70 4.43 -19.27
N VAL A 272 26.15 4.99 -18.15
CA VAL A 272 27.48 5.58 -17.96
C VAL A 272 28.11 5.08 -16.66
N GLN A 273 29.42 5.20 -16.55
CA GLN A 273 30.25 4.80 -15.42
C GLN A 273 31.13 5.96 -14.92
N SER A 274 31.65 5.80 -13.70
CA SER A 274 32.61 6.76 -13.12
C SER A 274 33.88 6.74 -13.96
N GLY A 275 34.33 7.91 -14.43
CA GLY A 275 35.45 8.03 -15.36
C GLY A 275 35.04 8.06 -16.85
N ASP A 276 33.75 8.15 -17.15
CA ASP A 276 33.30 8.40 -18.53
C ASP A 276 33.49 9.86 -18.92
N LEU A 277 33.56 10.11 -20.24
CA LEU A 277 33.58 11.45 -20.82
C LEU A 277 32.17 12.04 -20.89
N PHE A 278 32.02 13.25 -20.37
CA PHE A 278 30.78 14.01 -20.42
C PHE A 278 30.99 15.30 -21.19
N ASP A 279 30.10 15.59 -22.13
CA ASP A 279 30.08 16.84 -22.88
C ASP A 279 29.78 18.03 -21.98
N ILE A 280 30.08 19.23 -22.46
CA ILE A 280 29.73 20.49 -21.77
C ILE A 280 28.21 20.54 -21.51
N GLY A 281 27.83 20.87 -20.28
CA GLY A 281 26.43 20.98 -19.86
C GLY A 281 26.10 20.23 -18.57
N ARG A 282 24.82 20.24 -18.19
CA ARG A 282 24.32 19.63 -16.96
C ARG A 282 23.96 18.17 -17.18
N HIS A 283 24.45 17.31 -16.30
CA HIS A 283 24.24 15.87 -16.35
C HIS A 283 23.58 15.37 -15.06
N THR A 284 22.76 14.34 -15.17
CA THR A 284 22.14 13.64 -14.04
C THR A 284 22.17 12.15 -14.31
N ILE A 285 22.74 11.40 -13.37
CA ILE A 285 22.85 9.94 -13.43
C ILE A 285 21.92 9.36 -12.36
N GLU A 286 20.90 8.63 -12.80
CA GLU A 286 19.92 7.95 -11.94
C GLU A 286 20.29 6.48 -11.76
N TYR A 287 20.49 6.06 -10.51
CA TYR A 287 20.68 4.68 -10.09
C TYR A 287 19.37 4.16 -9.48
N THR A 288 18.78 3.14 -10.09
CA THR A 288 17.57 2.50 -9.56
C THR A 288 17.93 1.20 -8.86
N TYR A 289 17.51 1.07 -7.61
CA TYR A 289 17.71 -0.10 -6.76
C TYR A 289 16.38 -0.78 -6.44
N ARG A 290 16.41 -2.11 -6.37
CA ARG A 290 15.35 -2.91 -5.78
C ARG A 290 15.75 -3.32 -4.37
N ALA A 291 15.00 -2.86 -3.38
CA ALA A 291 15.16 -3.25 -1.98
C ALA A 291 14.11 -4.29 -1.62
N VAL A 292 14.55 -5.40 -1.03
CA VAL A 292 13.67 -6.51 -0.64
C VAL A 292 13.91 -6.85 0.83
N SER A 293 12.86 -6.85 1.64
CA SER A 293 12.87 -7.43 2.98
C SER A 293 11.75 -8.47 3.10
N GLY A 294 12.14 -9.75 3.04
CA GLY A 294 11.24 -10.89 2.93
C GLY A 294 10.23 -10.80 1.78
N THR A 295 8.97 -10.47 2.07
CA THR A 295 7.88 -10.36 1.06
C THR A 295 7.65 -8.94 0.57
N THR A 296 8.17 -7.93 1.27
CA THR A 296 8.05 -6.54 0.82
C THR A 296 9.20 -6.22 -0.13
N ALA A 297 8.84 -5.61 -1.25
CA ALA A 297 9.80 -5.10 -2.22
C ALA A 297 9.42 -3.66 -2.56
N THR A 298 10.42 -2.81 -2.63
CA THR A 298 10.25 -1.42 -3.05
C THR A 298 11.38 -1.02 -4.00
N GLU A 299 11.08 -0.08 -4.87
CA GLU A 299 12.05 0.51 -5.79
C GLU A 299 12.52 1.84 -5.24
N VAL A 300 13.82 2.10 -5.34
CA VAL A 300 14.48 3.27 -4.74
C VAL A 300 15.41 3.90 -5.77
N LYS A 301 15.28 5.20 -6.01
CA LYS A 301 16.07 5.95 -7.00
C LYS A 301 17.05 6.91 -6.31
N CYS A 302 18.33 6.76 -6.59
CA CYS A 302 19.39 7.64 -6.11
C CYS A 302 20.03 8.39 -7.30
N ASN A 303 20.42 9.65 -7.12
CA ASN A 303 20.92 10.50 -8.21
C ASN A 303 22.28 11.11 -7.90
N ILE A 304 23.14 11.17 -8.91
CA ILE A 304 24.34 12.02 -8.96
C ILE A 304 24.09 13.15 -9.95
N ARG A 305 24.42 14.39 -9.57
CA ARG A 305 24.28 15.57 -10.44
C ARG A 305 25.58 16.35 -10.52
N PHE A 306 25.93 16.83 -11.72
CA PHE A 306 27.06 17.72 -11.96
C PHE A 306 26.88 18.52 -13.24
N GLU A 307 27.74 19.51 -13.45
CA GLU A 307 27.78 20.33 -14.67
C GLU A 307 29.21 20.46 -15.19
N VAL A 308 29.44 20.19 -16.48
CA VAL A 308 30.73 20.38 -17.14
C VAL A 308 30.78 21.75 -17.79
N LYS A 309 31.78 22.57 -17.43
CA LYS A 309 32.00 23.96 -17.83
C LYS A 309 33.39 24.12 -18.45
N VAL A 310 33.60 25.14 -19.29
CA VAL A 310 34.92 25.50 -19.82
C VAL A 310 35.42 26.74 -19.11
N ARG A 311 36.68 26.74 -18.65
CA ARG A 311 37.26 27.91 -17.99
C ARG A 311 37.67 28.95 -19.05
N GLY A 312 36.85 30.00 -19.22
CA GLY A 312 37.17 31.14 -20.09
C GLY A 312 36.68 31.06 -21.56
N ALA A 313 35.87 30.08 -21.95
CA ALA A 313 35.28 30.03 -23.28
C ALA A 313 33.89 30.69 -23.32
N ASN A 314 33.68 31.53 -24.33
CA ASN A 314 32.35 32.02 -24.69
C ASN A 314 31.65 31.02 -25.62
N LEU A 315 30.32 31.03 -25.62
CA LEU A 315 29.50 30.13 -26.43
C LEU A 315 28.97 30.87 -27.67
N CYS A 316 29.12 30.24 -28.84
CA CYS A 316 28.53 30.66 -30.11
C CYS A 316 27.49 29.62 -30.53
N SER A 317 26.19 29.93 -30.39
CA SER A 317 25.09 28.96 -30.63
C SER A 317 25.29 27.60 -29.95
N GLY A 318 25.77 27.61 -28.69
CA GLY A 318 26.01 26.41 -27.90
C GLY A 318 27.34 25.69 -28.17
N LYS A 319 28.16 26.17 -29.12
CA LYS A 319 29.52 25.66 -29.37
C LYS A 319 30.56 26.57 -28.73
N ALA A 320 31.54 26.00 -28.02
CA ALA A 320 32.65 26.75 -27.46
C ALA A 320 33.58 27.27 -28.58
N TYR A 321 34.11 28.49 -28.43
CA TYR A 321 35.06 29.08 -29.39
C TYR A 321 36.12 29.95 -28.68
N SER A 322 37.27 30.18 -29.31
CA SER A 322 38.40 30.90 -28.70
C SER A 322 38.34 32.41 -28.99
N ILE A 323 38.03 33.24 -27.99
CA ILE A 323 37.91 34.70 -28.19
C ILE A 323 39.19 35.41 -28.69
N GLY A 324 40.35 34.76 -28.54
CA GLY A 324 41.63 35.28 -29.04
C GLY A 324 41.85 35.02 -30.54
N ARG A 325 41.35 33.88 -31.05
CA ARG A 325 41.58 33.42 -32.43
C ARG A 325 40.35 33.51 -33.32
N ASP A 326 39.17 33.56 -32.72
CA ASP A 326 37.91 33.36 -33.39
C ASP A 326 36.92 34.48 -33.07
N VAL A 327 35.91 34.64 -33.92
CA VAL A 327 34.77 35.53 -33.73
C VAL A 327 33.47 34.76 -34.02
N CYS A 328 32.46 34.97 -33.18
CA CYS A 328 31.13 34.40 -33.37
C CYS A 328 30.24 35.39 -34.13
N CYS A 329 29.88 35.07 -35.37
CA CYS A 329 28.93 35.84 -36.17
C CYS A 329 27.57 35.14 -36.17
N CYS A 330 26.63 35.63 -35.36
CA CYS A 330 25.26 35.12 -35.22
C CYS A 330 25.14 33.58 -35.20
N GLY A 331 26.03 32.91 -34.46
CA GLY A 331 25.99 31.46 -34.30
C GLY A 331 26.94 30.65 -35.18
N LYS A 332 27.71 31.30 -36.06
CA LYS A 332 28.77 30.68 -36.86
C LYS A 332 30.13 31.21 -36.41
N ILE A 333 31.07 30.30 -36.16
CA ILE A 333 32.42 30.62 -35.71
C ILE A 333 33.29 30.87 -36.95
N HIS A 334 34.01 31.99 -36.97
CA HIS A 334 34.97 32.37 -38.00
C HIS A 334 36.33 32.68 -37.37
N GLU A 335 37.41 32.42 -38.09
CA GLU A 335 38.76 32.80 -37.67
C GLU A 335 38.95 34.32 -37.78
N LYS A 336 39.51 34.95 -36.76
CA LYS A 336 39.67 36.40 -36.64
C LYS A 336 40.71 36.91 -37.64
N ARG A 337 40.30 37.86 -38.49
CA ARG A 337 41.12 38.52 -39.52
C ARG A 337 41.01 40.04 -39.39
N GLU A 338 42.10 40.75 -39.63
CA GLU A 338 42.10 42.22 -39.64
C GLU A 338 41.21 42.77 -40.76
N ASN A 339 40.41 43.80 -40.46
CA ASN A 339 39.44 44.44 -41.36
C ASN A 339 38.21 43.59 -41.77
N TYR A 340 37.84 42.59 -40.96
CA TYR A 340 36.62 41.80 -41.14
C TYR A 340 35.70 41.91 -39.92
N GLU A 341 34.41 42.09 -40.17
CA GLU A 341 33.36 42.20 -39.15
C GLU A 341 32.21 41.23 -39.45
N CYS A 342 31.36 40.99 -38.47
CA CYS A 342 30.19 40.13 -38.64
C CYS A 342 29.07 40.89 -39.35
N CYS A 343 28.47 40.31 -40.39
CA CYS A 343 27.16 40.71 -40.90
C CYS A 343 26.22 39.50 -40.90
N GLY A 344 25.30 39.46 -39.94
CA GLY A 344 24.49 38.27 -39.71
C GLY A 344 25.39 37.07 -39.39
N THR A 345 25.21 35.96 -40.11
CA THR A 345 26.02 34.73 -39.96
C THR A 345 27.35 34.76 -40.72
N ASP A 346 27.57 35.76 -41.57
CA ASP A 346 28.73 35.84 -42.46
C ASP A 346 29.80 36.79 -41.92
N TYR A 347 31.05 36.53 -42.32
CA TYR A 347 32.23 37.29 -41.93
C TYR A 347 32.72 38.09 -43.13
N PHE A 348 32.47 39.40 -43.15
CA PHE A 348 32.62 40.22 -44.36
C PHE A 348 33.71 41.27 -44.19
N SER A 349 34.35 41.64 -45.31
CA SER A 349 35.41 42.64 -45.30
C SER A 349 34.85 44.05 -45.23
N ASN A 350 35.41 44.86 -44.34
CA ASN A 350 35.05 46.26 -44.15
C ASN A 350 35.39 47.14 -45.37
N SER A 351 36.18 46.61 -46.31
CA SER A 351 36.64 47.30 -47.53
C SER A 351 35.59 47.34 -48.66
N THR A 352 34.67 46.37 -48.75
CA THR A 352 33.73 46.25 -49.87
C THR A 352 32.34 46.84 -49.61
N LYS A 353 32.05 47.23 -48.35
CA LYS A 353 30.86 48.01 -47.91
C LYS A 353 29.50 47.54 -48.45
N GLN A 354 29.32 46.25 -48.76
CA GLN A 354 28.01 45.69 -49.11
C GLN A 354 27.70 44.46 -48.26
N CYS A 355 26.70 44.60 -47.40
CA CYS A 355 25.96 43.47 -46.84
C CYS A 355 24.54 43.50 -47.42
N CYS A 356 24.08 42.42 -48.05
CA CYS A 356 22.90 42.47 -48.95
C CYS A 356 21.62 41.84 -48.37
N ALA A 357 20.50 42.33 -48.94
CA ALA A 357 19.09 41.91 -48.81
C ALA A 357 18.26 42.53 -47.66
N GLY A 358 17.96 43.83 -47.79
CA GLY A 358 16.64 44.35 -47.40
C GLY A 358 16.39 44.68 -45.93
N SER A 359 17.41 44.98 -45.13
CA SER A 359 17.21 45.49 -43.76
C SER A 359 18.11 46.70 -43.47
N THR A 360 17.50 47.78 -43.01
CA THR A 360 18.18 48.99 -42.52
C THR A 360 18.95 48.67 -41.23
N LEU A 361 20.11 49.33 -41.07
CA LEU A 361 20.94 49.33 -39.86
C LEU A 361 20.10 49.39 -38.58
N ARG A 362 20.43 48.55 -37.59
CA ARG A 362 20.08 48.78 -36.18
C ARG A 362 21.36 48.83 -35.34
N ASP A 363 21.30 49.67 -34.31
CA ASP A 363 22.39 50.11 -33.45
C ASP A 363 23.32 49.00 -32.93
N ILE A 364 24.57 49.42 -32.72
CA ILE A 364 25.75 48.66 -32.29
C ILE A 364 25.60 47.90 -30.95
N ASP A 365 24.52 48.14 -30.21
CA ASP A 365 24.27 47.57 -28.87
C ASP A 365 23.02 46.66 -28.78
N GLN A 366 22.40 46.27 -29.91
CA GLN A 366 21.33 45.25 -29.90
C GLN A 366 21.75 43.93 -30.57
N PRO A 367 21.61 42.78 -29.89
CA PRO A 367 21.91 41.48 -30.50
C PRO A 367 20.93 41.17 -31.64
N CYS A 368 21.48 40.86 -32.82
CA CYS A 368 20.77 40.31 -33.96
C CYS A 368 20.15 38.95 -33.61
N PHE A 369 18.89 38.92 -33.19
CA PHE A 369 17.97 37.81 -33.39
C PHE A 369 16.55 38.39 -33.40
N GLY A 370 15.84 38.29 -34.52
CA GLY A 370 14.41 37.99 -34.40
C GLY A 370 14.33 36.72 -33.55
N PRO A 371 13.46 36.64 -32.53
CA PRO A 371 13.57 35.64 -31.46
C PRO A 371 13.75 34.23 -32.05
N LEU A 372 14.71 33.45 -31.50
CA LEU A 372 14.86 32.01 -31.76
C LEU A 372 13.48 31.35 -31.94
N CYS A 373 13.30 30.43 -32.90
CA CYS A 373 12.05 29.67 -33.04
C CYS A 373 11.75 29.04 -31.66
N LYS A 374 10.78 29.61 -30.94
CA LYS A 374 10.33 29.08 -29.65
C LYS A 374 9.18 28.16 -29.95
N CYS A 375 9.30 26.89 -29.57
CA CYS A 375 8.14 26.02 -29.46
C CYS A 375 7.47 26.29 -28.11
N PRO A 376 6.15 26.57 -28.09
CA PRO A 376 5.42 26.50 -26.84
C PRO A 376 5.46 25.05 -26.34
N ALA A 377 5.99 24.83 -25.15
CA ALA A 377 5.89 23.54 -24.49
C ALA A 377 4.42 23.31 -24.11
N VAL A 378 3.78 22.32 -24.71
CA VAL A 378 2.39 21.98 -24.40
C VAL A 378 2.40 20.86 -23.38
N ASN A 379 2.39 21.23 -22.11
CA ASN A 379 2.22 20.29 -21.01
C ASN A 379 0.75 20.30 -20.61
N LEU A 380 0.04 19.21 -20.93
CA LEU A 380 -1.37 19.09 -20.60
C LEU A 380 -1.56 18.69 -19.13
N GLY A 381 -0.52 18.17 -18.47
CA GLY A 381 -0.58 17.59 -17.13
C GLY A 381 -1.26 16.22 -17.12
N THR A 382 -1.76 15.82 -15.96
CA THR A 382 -2.44 14.53 -15.78
C THR A 382 -3.85 14.58 -16.37
N ARG A 383 -4.23 13.52 -17.07
CA ARG A 383 -5.59 13.23 -17.54
C ARG A 383 -6.10 12.02 -16.78
N TYR A 384 -7.34 12.11 -16.31
CA TYR A 384 -7.94 11.03 -15.55
C TYR A 384 -8.95 10.29 -16.40
N MET A 385 -9.05 9.01 -16.12
CA MET A 385 -10.10 8.14 -16.63
C MET A 385 -10.86 7.55 -15.46
N LYS A 386 -12.12 7.19 -15.70
CA LYS A 386 -12.97 6.58 -14.68
C LYS A 386 -12.48 5.17 -14.39
N GLU A 387 -12.59 4.76 -13.14
CA GLU A 387 -12.29 3.40 -12.71
C GLU A 387 -13.05 2.36 -13.55
N GLY A 388 -12.31 1.38 -14.09
CA GLY A 388 -12.82 0.34 -14.98
C GLY A 388 -12.91 0.70 -16.46
N ASP A 389 -12.67 1.96 -16.85
CA ASP A 389 -12.44 2.28 -18.26
C ASP A 389 -11.08 1.72 -18.70
N LEU A 390 -10.89 1.48 -20.00
CA LEU A 390 -9.59 1.03 -20.54
C LEU A 390 -8.78 2.16 -21.18
N THR A 391 -9.44 3.25 -21.56
CA THR A 391 -8.84 4.39 -22.26
C THR A 391 -9.63 5.67 -22.04
N THR A 392 -9.00 6.84 -22.21
CA THR A 392 -9.68 8.16 -22.23
C THR A 392 -9.24 9.02 -23.41
N SER A 393 -10.13 9.91 -23.89
CA SER A 393 -9.84 10.83 -24.98
C SER A 393 -9.02 12.02 -24.50
N VAL A 394 -7.90 12.31 -25.17
CA VAL A 394 -7.06 13.47 -24.83
C VAL A 394 -7.00 14.42 -26.02
N THR A 395 -7.39 15.69 -25.80
CA THR A 395 -7.39 16.74 -26.83
C THR A 395 -6.38 17.83 -26.49
N TRP A 396 -5.66 18.32 -27.51
CA TRP A 396 -4.70 19.42 -27.38
C TRP A 396 -4.68 20.30 -28.62
N ALA A 397 -4.23 21.54 -28.45
CA ALA A 397 -3.90 22.41 -29.57
C ALA A 397 -2.53 22.00 -30.13
N VAL A 398 -2.47 21.72 -31.44
CA VAL A 398 -1.20 21.38 -32.11
C VAL A 398 -0.22 22.55 -31.96
N PRO A 399 0.94 22.36 -31.30
CA PRO A 399 1.86 23.46 -31.01
C PRO A 399 2.49 23.96 -32.30
N ARG A 400 2.42 25.28 -32.55
CA ARG A 400 3.07 25.94 -33.69
C ARG A 400 4.28 26.74 -33.22
N PRO A 401 5.43 26.65 -33.90
CA PRO A 401 6.61 27.44 -33.55
C PRO A 401 6.38 28.93 -33.85
N THR A 402 7.05 29.82 -33.11
CA THR A 402 6.85 31.28 -33.21
C THR A 402 7.52 31.94 -34.42
N CYS A 403 8.26 31.21 -35.24
CA CYS A 403 8.97 31.80 -36.37
C CYS A 403 8.05 32.05 -37.58
N GLY A 404 8.12 33.26 -38.14
CA GLY A 404 7.38 33.65 -39.34
C GLY A 404 7.98 32.99 -40.58
N GLY A 405 7.20 32.18 -41.28
CA GLY A 405 7.61 31.49 -42.51
C GLY A 405 6.63 30.41 -42.94
N ARG A 406 6.80 29.89 -44.17
CA ARG A 406 5.99 28.79 -44.69
C ARG A 406 6.49 27.46 -44.10
N LEU A 407 5.81 26.96 -43.08
CA LEU A 407 6.18 25.73 -42.38
C LEU A 407 5.62 24.49 -43.09
N ARG A 408 6.43 23.42 -43.20
CA ARG A 408 5.96 22.08 -43.55
C ARG A 408 5.99 21.19 -42.31
N THR A 409 4.85 20.54 -42.00
CA THR A 409 4.70 19.69 -40.82
C THR A 409 4.73 18.21 -41.18
N LYS A 410 5.54 17.43 -40.46
CA LYS A 410 5.36 15.98 -40.40
C LYS A 410 4.46 15.67 -39.22
N THR A 411 3.23 15.21 -39.48
CA THR A 411 2.26 14.87 -38.43
C THR A 411 2.62 13.53 -37.80
N PRO A 412 2.67 13.44 -36.46
CA PRO A 412 2.80 12.16 -35.75
C PRO A 412 1.55 11.28 -35.96
N ASP A 413 1.67 9.99 -35.64
CA ASP A 413 0.58 9.01 -35.79
C ASP A 413 -0.56 9.29 -34.80
N GLU A 414 -0.22 9.78 -33.61
CA GLU A 414 -1.17 10.16 -32.57
C GLU A 414 -1.87 11.49 -32.88
N ARG A 415 -3.21 11.49 -32.79
CA ARG A 415 -4.04 12.64 -33.16
C ARG A 415 -4.77 13.25 -31.95
N PRO A 416 -4.98 14.59 -31.93
CA PRO A 416 -5.83 15.22 -30.93
C PRO A 416 -7.22 14.58 -30.91
N GLY A 417 -7.70 14.21 -29.72
CA GLY A 417 -8.99 13.55 -29.50
C GLY A 417 -8.94 12.01 -29.52
N GLN A 418 -7.78 11.41 -29.78
CA GLN A 418 -7.59 9.96 -29.72
C GLN A 418 -7.72 9.40 -28.29
N MET A 419 -8.05 8.11 -28.20
CA MET A 419 -8.13 7.36 -26.95
C MET A 419 -6.75 6.83 -26.52
N PHE A 420 -6.37 7.08 -25.27
CA PHE A 420 -5.08 6.69 -24.69
C PHE A 420 -5.28 5.78 -23.46
N LYS A 421 -4.43 4.78 -23.31
CA LYS A 421 -4.36 3.90 -22.13
C LYS A 421 -3.59 4.59 -20.99
N PRO A 422 -3.64 4.08 -19.75
CA PRO A 422 -2.76 4.58 -18.68
C PRO A 422 -1.27 4.57 -19.07
N GLY A 423 -0.56 5.64 -18.74
CA GLY A 423 0.86 5.81 -19.07
C GLY A 423 1.29 7.25 -19.33
N GLU A 424 2.59 7.44 -19.53
CA GLU A 424 3.19 8.72 -19.91
C GLU A 424 3.33 8.82 -21.43
N TYR A 425 2.91 9.96 -21.99
CA TYR A 425 2.92 10.20 -23.42
C TYR A 425 3.75 11.44 -23.78
N ARG A 426 4.54 11.29 -24.84
CA ARG A 426 5.34 12.34 -25.46
C ARG A 426 5.12 12.32 -26.97
N ILE A 427 4.48 13.36 -27.50
CA ILE A 427 4.18 13.48 -28.93
C ILE A 427 5.00 14.63 -29.52
N ASP A 428 5.84 14.35 -30.50
CA ASP A 428 6.75 15.31 -31.12
C ASP A 428 6.26 15.72 -32.53
N TYR A 429 6.04 17.03 -32.72
CA TYR A 429 5.68 17.63 -34.01
C TYR A 429 6.91 18.24 -34.65
N LEU A 430 7.29 17.75 -35.83
CA LEU A 430 8.46 18.24 -36.56
C LEU A 430 8.05 19.28 -37.61
N TYR A 431 8.67 20.46 -37.52
CA TYR A 431 8.48 21.59 -38.42
C TYR A 431 9.76 21.87 -39.20
N GLN A 432 9.67 21.83 -40.52
CA GLN A 432 10.77 22.19 -41.40
C GLN A 432 10.68 23.66 -41.77
N THR A 433 11.75 24.43 -41.52
CA THR A 433 11.87 25.83 -41.93
C THR A 433 12.55 25.94 -43.30
N THR A 434 12.32 27.05 -44.02
CA THR A 434 12.95 27.31 -45.34
C THR A 434 14.47 27.35 -45.30
N ASN A 435 15.06 27.48 -44.10
CA ASN A 435 16.50 27.55 -43.86
C ASN A 435 17.08 26.22 -43.32
N GLN A 436 16.36 25.10 -43.47
CA GLN A 436 16.79 23.75 -43.05
C GLN A 436 17.10 23.55 -41.56
N MET A 437 16.61 24.42 -40.67
CA MET A 437 16.56 24.11 -39.24
C MET A 437 15.24 23.41 -38.94
N ASP A 438 15.31 22.14 -38.56
CA ASP A 438 14.18 21.37 -38.08
C ASP A 438 13.86 21.79 -36.64
N VAL A 439 12.60 22.14 -36.40
CA VAL A 439 12.10 22.58 -35.09
C VAL A 439 11.12 21.55 -34.57
N THR A 440 11.39 20.99 -33.39
CA THR A 440 10.51 20.01 -32.74
C THR A 440 9.69 20.66 -31.64
N CYS A 441 8.37 20.63 -31.77
CA CYS A 441 7.45 21.05 -30.72
C CYS A 441 6.83 19.82 -30.05
N THR A 442 6.94 19.73 -28.73
CA THR A 442 6.51 18.56 -27.96
C THR A 442 5.21 18.81 -27.19
N VAL A 443 4.34 17.80 -27.18
CA VAL A 443 3.19 17.68 -26.27
C VAL A 443 3.50 16.59 -25.25
N ARG A 444 3.29 16.88 -23.96
CA ARG A 444 3.46 15.89 -22.87
C ARG A 444 2.22 15.82 -22.00
N PHE A 445 1.85 14.60 -21.62
CA PHE A 445 0.78 14.33 -20.69
C PHE A 445 0.90 12.94 -20.08
N GLU A 446 0.19 12.73 -18.97
CA GLU A 446 0.10 11.45 -18.28
C GLU A 446 -1.37 11.04 -18.18
N VAL A 447 -1.68 9.77 -18.39
CA VAL A 447 -3.02 9.22 -18.18
C VAL A 447 -3.01 8.33 -16.94
N LYS A 448 -3.84 8.67 -15.95
CA LYS A 448 -4.02 7.92 -14.70
C LYS A 448 -5.48 7.51 -14.50
N GLU A 449 -5.68 6.35 -13.88
CA GLU A 449 -6.99 5.94 -13.40
C GLU A 449 -7.35 6.73 -12.13
N CYS A 450 -8.59 7.26 -12.09
CA CYS A 450 -9.12 7.85 -10.87
C CYS A 450 -10.02 6.85 -10.16
N SER A 451 -9.66 6.54 -8.91
CA SER A 451 -10.36 5.60 -8.05
C SER A 451 -10.69 6.24 -6.71
N CYS A 452 -11.72 5.72 -6.05
CA CYS A 452 -12.05 6.11 -4.67
C CYS A 452 -11.41 5.15 -3.67
N PRO A 453 -11.11 5.60 -2.45
CA PRO A 453 -10.82 4.69 -1.35
C PRO A 453 -11.97 3.71 -1.18
N LEU A 454 -11.66 2.43 -0.99
CA LEU A 454 -12.69 1.42 -0.73
C LEU A 454 -13.47 1.83 0.54
N PRO A 455 -14.81 1.90 0.48
CA PRO A 455 -15.62 2.32 1.61
C PRO A 455 -15.53 1.30 2.74
N VAL A 456 -14.79 1.64 3.79
CA VAL A 456 -14.73 0.86 5.03
C VAL A 456 -16.00 1.05 5.83
N LEU A 457 -16.68 -0.04 6.19
CA LEU A 457 -17.86 0.00 7.06
C LEU A 457 -17.45 0.42 8.49
N LYS A 458 -17.93 1.58 8.94
CA LYS A 458 -17.74 2.03 10.34
C LYS A 458 -18.95 1.69 11.20
N THR A 459 -18.74 1.14 12.39
CA THR A 459 -19.86 0.84 13.31
C THR A 459 -19.97 1.90 14.40
N PHE A 460 -21.17 2.44 14.60
CA PHE A 460 -21.53 3.34 15.71
C PHE A 460 -22.52 2.61 16.60
N ARG A 461 -22.44 2.79 17.92
CA ARG A 461 -23.40 2.16 18.85
C ARG A 461 -24.32 3.22 19.42
N VAL A 462 -25.61 2.92 19.50
CA VAL A 462 -26.53 3.72 20.30
C VAL A 462 -26.21 3.53 21.78
N THR A 463 -26.33 4.60 22.56
CA THR A 463 -26.32 4.50 24.02
C THR A 463 -27.52 3.66 24.47
N PRO A 464 -27.37 2.80 25.49
CA PRO A 464 -28.51 2.07 26.06
C PRO A 464 -29.62 3.06 26.46
N GLY A 465 -30.80 2.96 25.82
CA GLY A 465 -31.90 3.93 25.98
C GLY A 465 -32.25 4.72 24.73
N GLU A 466 -31.35 4.82 23.76
CA GLU A 466 -31.54 5.60 22.55
C GLU A 466 -31.75 4.72 21.31
N THR A 467 -32.45 5.25 20.30
CA THR A 467 -32.66 4.57 19.01
C THR A 467 -31.85 5.19 17.87
N THR A 468 -31.14 6.29 18.15
CA THR A 468 -30.26 6.99 17.22
C THR A 468 -28.92 7.32 17.91
N THR A 469 -27.87 7.56 17.13
CA THR A 469 -26.59 8.03 17.65
C THR A 469 -25.95 9.02 16.67
N ALA A 470 -25.11 9.93 17.18
CA ALA A 470 -24.40 10.88 16.34
C ALA A 470 -23.27 10.16 15.60
N VAL A 471 -23.24 10.32 14.28
CA VAL A 471 -22.27 9.62 13.43
C VAL A 471 -21.31 10.61 12.79
N THR A 472 -20.01 10.42 13.01
CA THR A 472 -18.96 11.28 12.46
C THR A 472 -18.09 10.53 11.46
N TRP A 473 -17.81 11.16 10.33
CA TRP A 473 -16.90 10.66 9.30
C TRP A 473 -16.12 11.78 8.64
N THR A 474 -15.04 11.39 7.96
CA THR A 474 -14.27 12.24 7.06
C THR A 474 -14.73 11.99 5.64
N ALA A 475 -14.96 13.04 4.84
CA ALA A 475 -15.34 12.90 3.45
C ALA A 475 -14.22 12.17 2.66
N PRO A 476 -14.54 11.13 1.87
CA PRO A 476 -13.55 10.31 1.17
C PRO A 476 -13.04 11.04 -0.07
N LEU A 477 -11.73 11.29 -0.17
CA LEU A 477 -11.12 11.92 -1.33
C LEU A 477 -10.65 10.86 -2.34
N SER A 478 -10.97 11.05 -3.63
CA SER A 478 -10.47 10.21 -4.73
C SER A 478 -8.96 10.37 -4.96
N THR A 479 -8.32 9.40 -5.61
CA THR A 479 -6.89 9.48 -6.00
C THR A 479 -6.58 10.66 -6.92
N CYS A 480 -7.59 11.16 -7.65
CA CYS A 480 -7.50 12.35 -8.49
C CYS A 480 -8.03 13.63 -7.80
N SER A 481 -7.86 13.76 -6.48
CA SER A 481 -8.40 14.88 -5.69
C SER A 481 -7.96 16.26 -6.19
N GLU A 482 -6.76 16.36 -6.74
CA GLU A 482 -6.22 17.57 -7.39
C GLU A 482 -6.98 18.03 -8.65
N ALA A 483 -7.79 17.15 -9.24
CA ALA A 483 -8.59 17.40 -10.44
C ALA A 483 -10.08 17.68 -10.16
N ILE A 484 -10.48 17.73 -8.89
CA ILE A 484 -11.85 18.05 -8.50
C ILE A 484 -12.15 19.52 -8.87
N ARG A 485 -13.23 19.75 -9.61
CA ARG A 485 -13.70 21.10 -9.99
C ARG A 485 -14.97 21.51 -9.25
N ASN A 486 -15.84 20.55 -9.00
CA ASN A 486 -17.06 20.76 -8.24
C ASN A 486 -17.36 19.51 -7.39
N THR A 487 -18.03 19.72 -6.25
CA THR A 487 -18.44 18.65 -5.35
C THR A 487 -19.93 18.77 -5.09
N VAL A 488 -20.68 17.72 -5.40
CA VAL A 488 -22.08 17.60 -5.00
C VAL A 488 -22.11 16.97 -3.61
N LEU A 489 -22.54 17.77 -2.63
CA LEU A 489 -22.61 17.34 -1.24
C LEU A 489 -23.86 16.46 -1.02
N PRO A 490 -23.74 15.40 -0.19
CA PRO A 490 -24.89 14.61 0.23
C PRO A 490 -25.82 15.44 1.13
N GLN A 491 -27.08 15.04 1.24
CA GLN A 491 -28.04 15.66 2.17
C GLN A 491 -27.67 15.44 3.64
N ALA A 492 -26.98 14.35 3.95
CA ALA A 492 -26.61 14.00 5.31
C ALA A 492 -25.22 14.56 5.69
N THR A 493 -25.09 15.10 6.90
CA THR A 493 -23.87 15.77 7.36
C THR A 493 -23.17 15.02 8.49
N SER A 494 -21.83 15.10 8.52
CA SER A 494 -21.01 14.49 9.58
C SER A 494 -21.36 15.13 10.93
N GLY A 495 -21.66 14.30 11.93
CA GLY A 495 -22.15 14.70 13.25
C GLY A 495 -23.68 14.61 13.42
N GLN A 496 -24.44 14.35 12.35
CA GLN A 496 -25.89 14.16 12.42
C GLN A 496 -26.27 12.85 13.12
N LEU A 497 -27.48 12.79 13.69
CA LEU A 497 -28.07 11.59 14.28
C LEU A 497 -28.56 10.62 13.20
N PHE A 498 -28.20 9.34 13.33
CA PHE A 498 -28.69 8.26 12.48
C PHE A 498 -29.33 7.17 13.33
N ALA A 499 -30.44 6.61 12.84
CA ALA A 499 -31.13 5.49 13.46
C ALA A 499 -30.37 4.17 13.27
N ILE A 500 -30.66 3.18 14.10
CA ILE A 500 -30.12 1.81 13.97
C ILE A 500 -30.36 1.27 12.55
N GLY A 501 -29.32 0.72 11.94
CA GLY A 501 -29.32 0.25 10.56
C GLY A 501 -28.05 0.63 9.80
N GLN A 502 -27.95 0.15 8.55
CA GLN A 502 -26.85 0.51 7.65
C GLN A 502 -27.20 1.76 6.85
N HIS A 503 -26.23 2.66 6.75
CA HIS A 503 -26.34 3.93 6.04
C HIS A 503 -25.18 4.09 5.07
N THR A 504 -25.45 4.65 3.90
CA THR A 504 -24.43 4.97 2.89
C THR A 504 -24.57 6.43 2.51
N VAL A 505 -23.47 7.18 2.64
CA VAL A 505 -23.38 8.59 2.27
C VAL A 505 -22.47 8.71 1.06
N VAL A 506 -22.99 9.22 -0.05
CA VAL A 506 -22.26 9.31 -1.33
C VAL A 506 -21.87 10.76 -1.62
N TYR A 507 -20.59 10.98 -1.86
CA TYR A 507 -20.03 12.21 -2.39
C TYR A 507 -19.80 12.04 -3.89
N ALA A 508 -20.26 12.99 -4.70
CA ALA A 508 -19.96 13.00 -6.12
C ALA A 508 -19.01 14.17 -6.43
N TYR A 509 -17.85 13.83 -6.99
CA TYR A 509 -16.80 14.76 -7.38
C TYR A 509 -16.76 14.86 -8.89
N ASN A 510 -16.96 16.07 -9.41
CA ASN A 510 -16.81 16.32 -10.82
C ASN A 510 -15.32 16.52 -11.14
N ILE A 511 -14.76 15.62 -11.94
CA ILE A 511 -13.34 15.58 -12.28
C ILE A 511 -13.13 16.30 -13.61
N ASN A 512 -12.46 17.46 -13.56
CA ASN A 512 -12.13 18.28 -14.74
C ASN A 512 -13.30 18.54 -15.73
N ASN A 513 -14.56 18.54 -15.27
CA ASN A 513 -15.76 18.60 -16.12
C ASN A 513 -15.91 17.46 -17.15
N GLN A 514 -15.22 16.33 -16.93
CA GLN A 514 -15.25 15.19 -17.85
C GLN A 514 -16.23 14.10 -17.38
N PHE A 515 -16.18 13.75 -16.11
CA PHE A 515 -17.05 12.73 -15.51
C PHE A 515 -17.22 12.96 -14.00
N ASP A 516 -18.23 12.30 -13.43
CA ASP A 516 -18.48 12.31 -11.98
C ASP A 516 -17.92 11.04 -11.33
N GLN A 517 -16.97 11.23 -10.42
CA GLN A 517 -16.44 10.18 -9.56
C GLN A 517 -17.26 10.11 -8.27
N ARG A 518 -17.77 8.92 -7.91
CA ARG A 518 -18.60 8.73 -6.73
C ARG A 518 -17.83 7.99 -5.65
N CYS A 519 -17.55 8.66 -4.54
CA CYS A 519 -16.96 8.04 -3.36
C CYS A 519 -18.02 7.92 -2.26
N ALA A 520 -18.01 6.81 -1.54
CA ALA A 520 -19.00 6.55 -0.50
C ALA A 520 -18.35 6.41 0.88
N VAL A 521 -19.11 6.78 1.91
CA VAL A 521 -18.85 6.37 3.28
C VAL A 521 -19.98 5.45 3.69
N MET A 522 -19.62 4.30 4.26
CA MET A 522 -20.59 3.35 4.78
C MET A 522 -20.43 3.25 6.29
N PHE A 523 -21.56 3.22 6.99
CA PHE A 523 -21.56 2.98 8.41
C PHE A 523 -22.82 2.27 8.87
N GLU A 524 -22.71 1.55 9.98
CA GLU A 524 -23.80 0.83 10.62
C GLU A 524 -24.00 1.38 12.02
N VAL A 525 -25.20 1.84 12.33
CA VAL A 525 -25.60 2.14 13.69
C VAL A 525 -26.16 0.86 14.31
N ARG A 526 -25.48 0.32 15.33
CA ARG A 526 -25.87 -0.90 16.05
C ARG A 526 -26.55 -0.57 17.37
N GLY A 527 -27.62 -1.29 17.68
CA GLY A 527 -28.36 -1.25 18.93
C GLY A 527 -29.13 -2.55 19.12
N ALA A 528 -29.77 -2.74 20.27
CA ALA A 528 -30.63 -3.92 20.45
C ALA A 528 -31.87 -3.77 19.55
N LEU A 529 -32.18 -4.84 18.80
CA LEU A 529 -33.24 -4.86 17.79
C LEU A 529 -34.30 -5.90 18.16
N CYS A 530 -35.56 -5.48 18.07
CA CYS A 530 -36.72 -6.34 18.20
C CYS A 530 -37.42 -6.41 16.84
N ARG A 531 -37.15 -7.48 16.09
CA ARG A 531 -37.33 -7.52 14.62
C ARG A 531 -36.61 -6.33 13.97
N ASP A 532 -37.35 -5.35 13.47
CA ASP A 532 -36.82 -4.23 12.68
C ASP A 532 -36.78 -2.92 13.50
N LYS A 533 -37.18 -2.98 14.78
CA LYS A 533 -37.33 -1.82 15.66
C LYS A 533 -36.27 -1.84 16.75
N GLY A 534 -35.52 -0.74 16.89
CA GLY A 534 -34.59 -0.56 18.01
C GLY A 534 -35.31 -0.55 19.35
N TYR A 535 -34.72 -1.15 20.38
CA TYR A 535 -35.26 -1.15 21.74
C TYR A 535 -34.13 -1.07 22.79
N ASN A 536 -34.45 -0.64 24.00
CA ASN A 536 -33.48 -0.49 25.08
C ASN A 536 -33.33 -1.78 25.90
N SER A 537 -32.31 -2.58 25.64
CA SER A 537 -32.07 -3.82 26.39
C SER A 537 -31.79 -3.65 27.89
N ALA A 538 -31.60 -2.41 28.39
CA ALA A 538 -31.41 -2.16 29.82
C ALA A 538 -32.73 -2.17 30.62
N ASN A 539 -33.84 -1.79 29.98
CA ASN A 539 -35.15 -1.71 30.64
C ASN A 539 -36.31 -2.29 29.81
N GLU A 540 -36.02 -2.81 28.63
CA GLU A 540 -36.98 -3.43 27.71
C GLU A 540 -36.49 -4.82 27.27
N VAL A 541 -37.43 -5.68 26.88
CA VAL A 541 -37.25 -7.04 26.38
C VAL A 541 -38.02 -7.21 25.08
N CYS A 542 -37.44 -7.95 24.13
CA CYS A 542 -38.12 -8.29 22.88
C CYS A 542 -38.78 -9.67 22.99
N CYS A 543 -40.12 -9.72 22.96
CA CYS A 543 -40.89 -10.96 22.94
C CYS A 543 -41.44 -11.21 21.53
N CYS A 544 -40.84 -12.15 20.80
CA CYS A 544 -41.20 -12.53 19.42
C CYS A 544 -41.49 -11.36 18.46
N GLY A 545 -40.80 -10.23 18.62
CA GLY A 545 -40.92 -9.03 17.79
C GLY A 545 -41.79 -7.91 18.34
N THR A 546 -42.29 -8.03 19.56
CA THR A 546 -42.93 -6.94 20.30
C THR A 546 -42.02 -6.51 21.44
N VAL A 547 -41.80 -5.20 21.57
CA VAL A 547 -40.99 -4.62 22.65
C VAL A 547 -41.86 -4.41 23.88
N HIS A 548 -41.34 -4.83 25.03
CA HIS A 548 -41.98 -4.78 26.34
C HIS A 548 -41.00 -4.22 27.36
N ASN A 549 -41.46 -3.61 28.45
CA ASN A 549 -40.58 -3.22 29.56
C ASN A 549 -40.16 -4.46 30.37
N ILE A 550 -38.95 -4.49 30.93
CA ILE A 550 -38.53 -5.57 31.82
C ILE A 550 -39.31 -5.46 33.14
N ILE A 551 -40.05 -6.51 33.48
CA ILE A 551 -40.74 -6.64 34.77
C ILE A 551 -40.12 -7.82 35.52
N GLN A 552 -39.69 -7.59 36.77
CA GLN A 552 -39.09 -8.64 37.60
C GLN A 552 -40.10 -9.77 37.84
N GLY A 553 -39.68 -11.02 37.62
CA GLY A 553 -40.58 -12.17 37.72
C GLY A 553 -41.39 -12.48 36.46
N TYR A 554 -41.17 -11.77 35.35
CA TYR A 554 -41.82 -12.03 34.07
C TYR A 554 -40.80 -12.38 32.97
N GLY A 555 -41.21 -13.22 32.02
CA GLY A 555 -40.45 -13.58 30.81
C GLY A 555 -41.29 -13.37 29.54
N CYS A 556 -40.83 -13.88 28.41
CA CYS A 556 -41.59 -13.85 27.15
C CYS A 556 -42.38 -15.14 26.94
N CYS A 557 -43.60 -15.03 26.43
CA CYS A 557 -44.38 -16.12 25.87
C CYS A 557 -45.09 -15.63 24.59
N GLY A 558 -44.61 -16.09 23.43
CA GLY A 558 -44.99 -15.50 22.16
C GLY A 558 -44.67 -14.00 22.11
N GLN A 559 -45.67 -13.20 21.75
CA GLN A 559 -45.55 -11.73 21.67
C GLN A 559 -45.89 -11.01 22.99
N ASP A 560 -46.20 -11.74 24.07
CA ASP A 560 -46.68 -11.22 25.36
C ASP A 560 -45.79 -11.62 26.56
N TYR A 561 -46.11 -11.09 27.75
CA TYR A 561 -45.46 -11.46 29.01
C TYR A 561 -45.89 -12.86 29.52
N TYR A 562 -44.95 -13.53 30.17
CA TYR A 562 -45.12 -14.78 30.92
C TYR A 562 -44.86 -14.53 32.40
N SER A 563 -45.82 -14.78 33.29
CA SER A 563 -45.56 -14.70 34.73
C SER A 563 -44.85 -15.96 35.23
N LEU A 564 -43.66 -15.80 35.84
CA LEU A 564 -42.92 -16.91 36.45
C LEU A 564 -43.57 -17.42 37.74
N THR A 565 -44.44 -16.61 38.36
CA THR A 565 -45.11 -16.95 39.63
C THR A 565 -46.42 -17.69 39.41
N THR A 566 -47.25 -17.23 38.46
CA THR A 566 -48.58 -17.82 38.22
C THR A 566 -48.59 -18.80 37.06
N HIS A 567 -47.47 -18.95 36.34
CA HIS A 567 -47.36 -19.74 35.10
C HIS A 567 -48.42 -19.36 34.06
N GLN A 568 -48.79 -18.08 33.99
CA GLN A 568 -49.79 -17.56 33.06
C GLN A 568 -49.15 -16.89 31.84
N CYS A 569 -49.73 -17.14 30.67
CA CYS A 569 -49.43 -16.52 29.39
C CYS A 569 -50.74 -16.24 28.63
N CYS A 570 -50.85 -15.15 27.88
CA CYS A 570 -52.04 -14.79 27.08
C CYS A 570 -53.34 -14.66 27.91
N ALA A 571 -53.62 -13.44 28.39
CA ALA A 571 -54.89 -13.08 29.03
C ALA A 571 -55.42 -14.10 30.06
N ASN A 572 -54.55 -14.51 31.00
CA ASN A 572 -54.80 -15.43 32.13
C ASN A 572 -54.86 -16.94 31.82
N LEU A 573 -54.45 -17.41 30.63
CA LEU A 573 -54.30 -18.84 30.38
C LEU A 573 -53.07 -19.39 31.11
N VAL A 574 -53.22 -20.50 31.85
CA VAL A 574 -52.10 -21.16 32.53
C VAL A 574 -51.36 -22.03 31.51
N VAL A 575 -50.11 -21.67 31.20
CA VAL A 575 -49.24 -22.40 30.28
C VAL A 575 -48.01 -22.87 31.05
N ARG A 576 -47.89 -24.18 31.26
CA ARG A 576 -46.80 -24.76 32.07
C ARG A 576 -45.45 -24.80 31.34
N ASP A 577 -45.45 -24.65 30.02
CA ASP A 577 -44.25 -24.64 29.19
C ASP A 577 -44.10 -23.29 28.47
N LYS A 578 -42.96 -22.62 28.69
CA LYS A 578 -42.62 -21.33 28.05
C LYS A 578 -42.53 -21.43 26.52
N ALA A 579 -42.35 -22.63 25.96
CA ALA A 579 -42.21 -22.86 24.52
C ALA A 579 -43.55 -23.03 23.78
N MET A 580 -44.69 -23.12 24.48
CA MET A 580 -45.99 -23.29 23.83
C MET A 580 -46.49 -21.97 23.22
N SER A 581 -46.94 -22.02 21.97
CA SER A 581 -47.64 -20.91 21.31
C SER A 581 -49.09 -20.86 21.81
N CYS A 582 -49.60 -19.65 22.08
CA CYS A 582 -50.99 -19.50 22.51
C CYS A 582 -51.94 -20.02 21.42
N PRO A 583 -52.97 -20.79 21.80
CA PRO A 583 -54.00 -21.19 20.84
C PRO A 583 -54.61 -19.92 20.25
N ARG A 584 -54.59 -19.79 18.92
CA ARG A 584 -55.26 -18.70 18.23
C ARG A 584 -56.75 -18.77 18.58
N GLN A 585 -57.29 -17.71 19.18
CA GLN A 585 -58.75 -17.50 19.29
C GLN A 585 -59.33 -17.19 17.92
#